data_AF-A0A9P6WZL1-F1
#
_entry.id   AF-A0A9P6WZL1-F1
#
_cell.length_a   1.000
_cell.length_b   1.000
_cell.length_c   1.000
_cell.angle_alpha   90.00
_cell.angle_beta   90.00
_cell.angle_gamma   90.00
#
_symmetry.space_group_name_H-M   'P 1'
#
loop_
_entity.id
_entity.type
_entity.pdbx_description
1 polymer ?
#
loop_
_entity_poly.entity_id
_entity_poly.type
_entity_poly.pdbx_seq_one_letter_code
_entity_poly.pdbx_strand_id
1 'polypeptide(L)'
;MFTSLSYSKVGKKYGILVSTLKSWIKAAKEASKKEETLEVDNAIEEQPKTNQHLRKLKEEHTKFLEEFIDNNPVVTLDQIVDALSDKFEGFSISKCDTDKHMKESCSYTLKRITKIPAKRNFPDVIELRFRAAGYGLKTLTSVLCKIVSSLINLVQYSYYKKLGQIKER
;
A
#
# COMPACT_ATOMS: atom_id res chain seq x y z
N MET A 1 -50.45 5.58 12.37
CA MET A 1 -51.51 6.24 11.57
C MET A 1 -50.91 6.68 10.24
N PHE A 2 -51.11 5.92 9.15
CA PHE A 2 -50.63 6.35 7.82
C PHE A 2 -51.71 7.19 7.16
N THR A 3 -51.37 8.44 6.80
CA THR A 3 -52.29 9.33 6.10
C THR A 3 -52.62 8.78 4.71
N SER A 4 -53.90 8.68 4.35
CA SER A 4 -54.41 8.27 3.03
C SER A 4 -54.18 9.35 1.94
N LEU A 5 -53.03 10.03 1.99
CA LEU A 5 -52.65 11.05 1.02
C LEU A 5 -52.22 10.39 -0.29
N SER A 6 -52.91 10.73 -1.38
CA SER A 6 -52.57 10.29 -2.74
C SER A 6 -51.17 10.75 -3.15
N TYR A 7 -50.40 9.87 -3.78
CA TYR A 7 -49.04 10.12 -4.26
C TYR A 7 -48.91 11.40 -5.09
N SER A 8 -49.93 11.74 -5.88
CA SER A 8 -49.93 12.96 -6.71
C SER A 8 -49.97 14.24 -5.88
N LYS A 9 -50.70 14.24 -4.75
CA LYS A 9 -50.74 15.40 -3.83
C LYS A 9 -49.38 15.59 -3.14
N VAL A 10 -48.75 14.48 -2.75
CA VAL A 10 -47.43 14.49 -2.10
C VAL A 10 -46.35 14.93 -3.10
N GLY A 11 -46.33 14.35 -4.30
CA GLY A 11 -45.37 14.70 -5.34
C GLY A 11 -45.44 16.17 -5.74
N LYS A 12 -46.64 16.73 -5.91
CA LYS A 12 -46.82 18.16 -6.22
C LYS A 12 -46.38 19.07 -5.07
N LYS A 13 -46.60 18.68 -3.81
CA LYS A 13 -46.22 19.48 -2.64
C LYS A 13 -44.71 19.57 -2.44
N TYR A 14 -43.99 18.47 -2.69
CA TYR A 14 -42.55 18.37 -2.42
C TYR A 14 -41.68 18.37 -3.69
N GLY A 15 -42.26 18.56 -4.87
CA GLY A 15 -41.52 18.58 -6.15
C GLY A 15 -40.94 17.22 -6.55
N ILE A 16 -41.51 16.13 -6.07
CA ILE A 16 -41.00 14.77 -6.30
C ILE A 16 -41.85 14.09 -7.36
N LEU A 17 -41.22 13.46 -8.35
CA LEU A 17 -41.92 12.67 -9.36
C LEU A 17 -42.68 11.50 -8.70
N VAL A 18 -43.91 11.25 -9.14
CA VAL A 18 -44.76 10.21 -8.56
C VAL A 18 -44.13 8.80 -8.67
N SER A 19 -43.35 8.56 -9.72
CA SER A 19 -42.62 7.29 -9.89
C SER A 19 -41.57 7.07 -8.79
N THR A 20 -40.83 8.11 -8.41
CA THR A 20 -39.84 8.06 -7.33
C THR A 20 -40.49 7.77 -5.99
N LEU A 21 -41.61 8.43 -5.69
CA LEU A 21 -42.43 8.17 -4.50
C LEU A 21 -42.90 6.71 -4.44
N LYS A 22 -43.42 6.17 -5.55
CA LYS A 22 -43.83 4.77 -5.66
C LYS A 22 -42.65 3.81 -5.46
N SER A 23 -41.49 4.12 -6.04
CA SER A 23 -40.27 3.31 -5.92
C SER A 23 -39.76 3.26 -4.48
N TRP A 24 -39.71 4.40 -3.80
CA TRP A 24 -39.26 4.48 -2.40
C TRP A 24 -40.20 3.75 -1.45
N ILE A 25 -41.51 3.87 -1.64
CA ILE A 25 -42.49 3.18 -0.80
C ILE A 25 -42.47 1.68 -1.06
N LYS A 26 -42.23 1.25 -2.31
CA LYS A 26 -42.02 -0.16 -2.65
C LYS A 26 -40.76 -0.69 -1.94
N ALA A 27 -39.63 0.01 -2.04
CA ALA A 27 -38.39 -0.36 -1.38
C ALA A 27 -38.54 -0.41 0.16
N ALA A 28 -39.25 0.55 0.75
CA ALA A 28 -39.51 0.57 2.20
C ALA A 28 -40.40 -0.61 2.65
N LYS A 29 -41.41 -0.97 1.86
CA LYS A 29 -42.26 -2.15 2.13
C LYS A 29 -41.51 -3.47 1.94
N GLU A 30 -40.58 -3.52 0.99
CA GLU A 30 -39.73 -4.69 0.77
C GLU A 30 -38.68 -4.82 1.88
N ALA A 31 -38.14 -3.72 2.38
CA ALA A 31 -37.27 -3.69 3.55
C ALA A 31 -38.00 -4.13 4.83
N SER A 32 -39.22 -3.63 5.07
CA SER A 32 -40.02 -4.03 6.24
C SER A 32 -40.40 -5.52 6.22
N LYS A 33 -40.62 -6.10 5.03
CA LYS A 33 -40.88 -7.54 4.87
C LYS A 33 -39.63 -8.40 5.13
N LYS A 34 -38.44 -7.88 4.82
CA LYS A 34 -37.18 -8.56 5.13
C LYS A 34 -36.87 -8.52 6.64
N GLU A 35 -37.25 -7.45 7.33
CA GLU A 35 -37.05 -7.31 8.77
C GLU A 35 -37.94 -8.26 9.59
N GLU A 36 -39.18 -8.50 9.16
CA GLU A 36 -40.11 -9.45 9.81
C GLU A 36 -39.76 -10.94 9.59
N THR A 37 -38.81 -11.25 8.69
CA THR A 37 -38.37 -12.62 8.39
C THR A 37 -36.99 -12.98 8.95
N LEU A 38 -36.34 -12.05 9.67
CA LEU A 38 -34.97 -12.20 10.16
C LEU A 38 -34.88 -12.02 11.69
N GLU A 39 -35.52 -12.90 12.44
CA GLU A 39 -34.99 -13.27 13.76
C GLU A 39 -34.23 -14.58 13.62
N VAL A 40 -32.94 -14.49 13.27
CA VAL A 40 -31.80 -15.31 13.74
C VAL A 40 -30.57 -14.76 13.00
N ASP A 41 -29.74 -14.07 13.77
CA ASP A 41 -28.32 -13.76 13.54
C ASP A 41 -27.83 -13.71 12.09
N ASN A 42 -27.85 -12.52 11.47
CA ASN A 42 -26.78 -12.14 10.55
C ASN A 42 -26.57 -10.63 10.56
N ALA A 43 -25.30 -10.27 10.75
CA ALA A 43 -24.76 -8.92 10.69
C ALA A 43 -25.24 -8.18 9.45
N ILE A 44 -25.36 -6.86 9.59
CA ILE A 44 -25.67 -5.88 8.55
C ILE A 44 -25.01 -6.27 7.23
N GLU A 45 -25.79 -6.90 6.34
CA GLU A 45 -25.41 -7.13 4.97
C GLU A 45 -25.49 -5.77 4.27
N GLU A 46 -24.34 -5.08 4.18
CA GLU A 46 -24.20 -4.00 3.22
C GLU A 46 -24.60 -4.56 1.85
N GLN A 47 -25.66 -3.99 1.26
CA GLN A 47 -26.07 -4.28 -0.10
C GLN A 47 -24.83 -4.25 -1.01
N PRO A 48 -24.47 -5.34 -1.71
CA PRO A 48 -23.35 -5.31 -2.62
C PRO A 48 -23.67 -4.26 -3.68
N LYS A 49 -22.93 -3.14 -3.67
CA LYS A 49 -23.00 -2.14 -4.73
C LYS A 49 -22.70 -2.90 -6.03
N THR A 50 -23.70 -3.05 -6.87
CA THR A 50 -23.64 -3.67 -8.20
C THR A 50 -22.88 -2.76 -9.17
N ASN A 51 -21.67 -2.35 -8.80
CA ASN A 51 -20.66 -1.82 -9.71
C ASN A 51 -19.74 -2.98 -10.14
N GLN A 52 -20.35 -4.07 -10.59
CA GLN A 52 -19.64 -5.27 -11.08
C GLN A 52 -19.06 -5.08 -12.48
N HIS A 53 -18.93 -3.83 -12.94
CA HIS A 53 -18.33 -3.45 -14.22
C HIS A 53 -16.79 -3.30 -14.13
N LEU A 54 -16.16 -3.96 -13.16
CA LEU A 54 -14.72 -3.88 -12.90
C LEU A 54 -14.11 -5.27 -12.76
N ARG A 55 -14.22 -6.11 -13.79
CA ARG A 55 -13.33 -7.28 -13.91
C ARG A 55 -12.95 -7.53 -15.37
N LYS A 56 -12.15 -6.62 -15.94
CA LYS A 56 -11.41 -6.93 -17.18
C LYS A 56 -10.27 -7.91 -16.90
N LEU A 57 -9.68 -7.86 -15.71
CA LEU A 57 -8.58 -8.73 -15.31
C LEU A 57 -9.07 -9.85 -14.37
N LYS A 58 -9.00 -11.09 -14.86
CA LYS A 58 -9.18 -12.35 -14.13
C LYS A 58 -7.91 -12.74 -13.37
N GLU A 59 -8.03 -13.73 -12.49
CA GLU A 59 -6.91 -14.28 -11.70
C GLU A 59 -5.74 -14.76 -12.56
N GLU A 60 -6.00 -15.33 -13.75
CA GLU A 60 -4.96 -15.76 -14.69
C GLU A 60 -4.07 -14.62 -15.15
N HIS A 61 -4.66 -13.44 -15.43
CA HIS A 61 -3.90 -12.26 -15.82
C HIS A 61 -3.13 -11.69 -14.63
N THR A 62 -3.69 -11.75 -13.42
CA THR A 62 -2.99 -11.34 -12.19
C THR A 62 -1.73 -12.18 -11.95
N LYS A 63 -1.82 -13.51 -12.05
CA LYS A 63 -0.66 -14.39 -11.89
C LYS A 63 0.44 -14.10 -12.91
N PHE A 64 0.05 -13.88 -14.17
CA PHE A 64 1.00 -13.47 -15.21
C PHE A 64 1.68 -12.14 -14.88
N LEU A 65 0.93 -11.16 -14.36
CA LEU A 65 1.49 -9.86 -13.97
C LEU A 65 2.50 -9.97 -12.83
N GLU A 66 2.19 -10.78 -11.82
CA GLU A 66 3.09 -11.02 -10.68
C GLU A 66 4.42 -11.64 -11.17
N GLU A 67 4.35 -12.72 -11.95
CA GLU A 67 5.55 -13.35 -12.52
C GLU A 67 6.34 -12.40 -13.43
N PHE A 68 5.65 -11.58 -14.23
CA PHE A 68 6.29 -10.63 -15.14
C PHE A 68 7.04 -9.52 -14.39
N ILE A 69 6.44 -8.99 -13.32
CA ILE A 69 7.04 -7.94 -12.48
C ILE A 69 8.19 -8.49 -11.64
N ASP A 70 8.06 -9.70 -11.08
CA ASP A 70 9.12 -10.33 -10.28
C ASP A 70 10.39 -10.57 -11.09
N ASN A 71 10.24 -10.93 -12.37
CA ASN A 71 11.36 -11.09 -13.30
C ASN A 71 11.93 -9.74 -13.79
N ASN A 72 11.10 -8.69 -13.86
CA ASN A 72 11.48 -7.39 -14.40
C ASN A 72 10.94 -6.24 -13.53
N PRO A 73 11.61 -5.91 -12.40
CA PRO A 73 11.08 -4.95 -11.43
C PRO A 73 11.10 -3.49 -11.91
N VAL A 74 11.77 -3.20 -13.04
CA VAL A 74 11.89 -1.85 -13.62
C VAL A 74 10.95 -1.67 -14.82
N VAL A 75 9.85 -2.42 -14.85
CA VAL A 75 8.89 -2.38 -15.95
C VAL A 75 7.97 -1.16 -15.85
N THR A 76 7.64 -0.59 -17.01
CA THR A 76 6.70 0.52 -17.14
C THR A 76 5.28 0.01 -17.34
N LEU A 77 4.29 0.84 -17.01
CA LEU A 77 2.88 0.50 -17.21
C LEU A 77 2.55 0.20 -18.68
N ASP A 78 3.23 0.87 -19.60
CA ASP A 78 3.07 0.66 -21.05
C ASP A 78 3.52 -0.75 -21.45
N GLN A 79 4.71 -1.14 -20.99
CA GLN A 79 5.24 -2.49 -21.22
C GLN A 79 4.38 -3.58 -20.57
N ILE A 80 3.74 -3.29 -19.44
CA ILE A 80 2.79 -4.21 -18.80
C ILE A 80 1.55 -4.40 -19.69
N VAL A 81 0.99 -3.32 -20.23
CA VAL A 81 -0.16 -3.40 -21.14
C VAL A 81 0.20 -4.17 -22.40
N ASP A 82 1.36 -3.87 -23.00
CA ASP A 82 1.84 -4.57 -24.19
C ASP A 82 2.04 -6.06 -23.91
N ALA A 83 2.69 -6.41 -22.79
CA ALA A 83 2.90 -7.81 -22.39
C ALA A 83 1.59 -8.57 -22.15
N LEU A 84 0.56 -7.91 -21.59
CA LEU A 84 -0.77 -8.49 -21.43
C LEU A 84 -1.45 -8.72 -22.78
N SER A 85 -1.38 -7.76 -23.69
CA SER A 85 -1.97 -7.88 -25.03
C SER A 85 -1.25 -8.93 -25.90
N ASP A 86 0.06 -9.07 -25.76
CA ASP A 86 0.86 -10.07 -26.47
C ASP A 86 0.59 -11.49 -25.94
N LYS A 87 0.39 -11.63 -24.63
CA LYS A 87 0.17 -12.94 -23.99
C LYS A 87 -1.25 -13.46 -24.19
N PHE A 88 -2.24 -12.58 -24.20
CA PHE A 88 -3.65 -12.92 -24.28
C PHE A 88 -4.25 -12.36 -25.57
N GLU A 89 -4.40 -13.20 -26.59
CA GLU A 89 -4.92 -12.79 -27.89
C GLU A 89 -6.32 -12.16 -27.78
N GLY A 90 -6.53 -11.01 -28.42
CA GLY A 90 -7.78 -10.26 -28.34
C GLY A 90 -8.01 -9.52 -27.02
N PHE A 91 -7.05 -9.57 -26.08
CA PHE A 91 -7.12 -8.83 -24.84
C PHE A 91 -6.63 -7.38 -25.02
N SER A 92 -7.51 -6.43 -24.77
CA SER A 92 -7.17 -5.00 -24.75
C SER A 92 -7.59 -4.38 -23.43
N ILE A 93 -6.64 -3.73 -22.78
CA ILE A 93 -6.87 -3.00 -21.53
C ILE A 93 -6.25 -1.61 -21.62
N SER A 94 -6.92 -0.64 -21.01
CA SER A 94 -6.39 0.72 -20.94
C SER A 94 -5.32 0.81 -19.85
N LYS A 95 -4.33 1.71 -20.01
CA LYS A 95 -3.31 1.97 -18.99
C LYS A 95 -3.94 2.30 -17.63
N CYS A 96 -5.01 3.09 -17.60
CA CYS A 96 -5.72 3.45 -16.38
C CYS A 96 -6.36 2.23 -15.69
N ASP A 97 -6.98 1.33 -16.47
CA ASP A 97 -7.58 0.11 -15.93
C ASP A 97 -6.49 -0.83 -15.35
N THR A 98 -5.34 -0.92 -16.03
CA THR A 98 -4.19 -1.70 -15.55
C THR A 98 -3.62 -1.11 -14.25
N ASP A 99 -3.38 0.20 -14.19
CA ASP A 99 -2.89 0.87 -12.98
C ASP A 99 -3.86 0.70 -11.79
N LYS A 100 -5.16 0.81 -12.05
CA LYS A 100 -6.19 0.57 -11.05
C LYS A 100 -6.16 -0.87 -10.53
N HIS A 101 -6.08 -1.85 -11.43
CA HIS A 101 -6.02 -3.27 -11.06
C HIS A 101 -4.76 -3.60 -10.27
N MET A 102 -3.61 -3.05 -10.67
CA MET A 102 -2.35 -3.22 -9.95
C MET A 102 -2.45 -2.72 -8.51
N LYS A 103 -3.09 -1.56 -8.29
CA LYS A 103 -3.28 -0.99 -6.95
C LYS A 103 -4.28 -1.77 -6.10
N GLU A 104 -5.43 -2.12 -6.68
CA GLU A 104 -6.56 -2.69 -5.94
C GLU A 104 -6.42 -4.21 -5.73
N SER A 105 -5.96 -4.94 -6.75
CA SER A 105 -5.92 -6.41 -6.73
C SER A 105 -4.54 -6.96 -6.40
N CYS A 106 -3.48 -6.31 -6.90
CA CYS A 106 -2.10 -6.82 -6.75
C CYS A 106 -1.31 -6.08 -5.66
N SER A 107 -1.88 -5.04 -5.04
CA SER A 107 -1.21 -4.18 -4.05
C SER A 107 0.11 -3.53 -4.53
N TYR A 108 0.31 -3.39 -5.84
CA TYR A 108 1.49 -2.74 -6.40
C TYR A 108 1.31 -1.23 -6.48
N THR A 109 2.41 -0.49 -6.27
CA THR A 109 2.45 0.97 -6.44
C THR A 109 3.58 1.35 -7.39
N LEU A 110 3.26 2.17 -8.38
CA LEU A 110 4.27 2.73 -9.29
C LEU A 110 5.19 3.69 -8.52
N LYS A 111 6.50 3.45 -8.61
CA LYS A 111 7.52 4.32 -8.01
C LYS A 111 8.26 5.08 -9.10
N ARG A 112 8.70 6.30 -8.77
CA ARG A 112 9.56 7.09 -9.64
C ARG A 112 10.95 6.46 -9.71
N ILE A 113 11.45 6.23 -10.92
CA ILE A 113 12.80 5.73 -11.14
C ILE A 113 13.82 6.82 -10.78
N THR A 114 14.71 6.52 -9.86
CA THR A 114 15.86 7.37 -9.53
C THR A 114 17.00 7.08 -10.49
N LYS A 115 17.43 8.09 -11.25
CA LYS A 115 18.56 7.95 -12.18
C LYS A 115 19.86 7.87 -11.40
N ILE A 116 20.63 6.84 -11.66
CA ILE A 116 21.95 6.63 -11.07
C ILE A 116 22.99 6.67 -12.21
N PRO A 117 24.16 7.30 -12.02
CA PRO A 117 25.19 7.32 -13.05
C PRO A 117 25.61 5.89 -13.43
N ALA A 118 25.62 5.57 -14.72
CA ALA A 118 26.07 4.26 -15.21
C ALA A 118 27.47 3.89 -14.68
N LYS A 119 28.33 4.92 -14.53
CA LYS A 119 29.67 4.77 -13.97
C LYS A 119 29.70 4.12 -12.57
N ARG A 120 28.63 4.24 -11.79
CA ARG A 120 28.53 3.65 -10.45
C ARG A 120 28.60 2.12 -10.45
N ASN A 121 28.19 1.48 -11.54
CA ASN A 121 28.13 0.02 -11.64
C ASN A 121 29.40 -0.60 -12.25
N PHE A 122 30.42 0.20 -12.59
CA PHE A 122 31.71 -0.36 -12.99
C PHE A 122 32.39 -1.04 -11.80
N PRO A 123 33.05 -2.20 -12.02
CA PRO A 123 33.65 -3.00 -10.94
C PRO A 123 34.61 -2.19 -10.08
N ASP A 124 35.47 -1.39 -10.71
CA ASP A 124 36.45 -0.54 -10.01
C ASP A 124 35.78 0.48 -9.07
N VAL A 125 34.67 1.06 -9.51
CA VAL A 125 33.91 2.06 -8.75
C VAL A 125 33.13 1.40 -7.61
N ILE A 126 32.65 0.18 -7.81
CA ILE A 126 32.03 -0.63 -6.76
C ILE A 126 33.06 -0.95 -5.68
N GLU A 127 34.23 -1.47 -6.06
CA GLU A 127 35.31 -1.81 -5.11
C GLU A 127 35.75 -0.59 -4.31
N LEU A 128 35.97 0.55 -4.99
CA LEU A 128 36.38 1.79 -4.34
C LEU A 128 35.37 2.24 -3.28
N ARG A 129 34.07 2.11 -3.56
CA ARG A 129 33.00 2.48 -2.64
C ARG A 129 32.93 1.55 -1.43
N PHE A 130 33.11 0.24 -1.62
CA PHE A 130 33.21 -0.71 -0.51
C PHE A 130 34.42 -0.41 0.37
N ARG A 131 35.58 -0.15 -0.25
CA ARG A 131 36.80 0.20 0.47
C ARG A 131 36.62 1.48 1.28
N ALA A 132 36.06 2.53 0.68
CA ALA A 132 35.80 3.81 1.35
C ALA A 132 34.85 3.65 2.56
N ALA A 133 33.76 2.89 2.41
CA ALA A 133 32.86 2.58 3.52
C ALA A 133 33.55 1.81 4.65
N GLY A 134 34.38 0.82 4.29
CA GLY A 134 35.17 0.05 5.24
C GLY A 134 36.17 0.90 6.03
N TYR A 135 36.85 1.85 5.39
CA TYR A 135 37.72 2.80 6.09
C TYR A 135 36.96 3.67 7.09
N GLY A 136 35.79 4.19 6.70
CA GLY A 136 34.94 4.97 7.59
C GLY A 136 34.56 4.21 8.87
N LEU A 137 34.19 2.93 8.72
CA LEU A 137 33.86 2.08 9.86
C LEU A 137 35.06 1.83 10.78
N LYS A 138 36.25 1.53 10.20
CA LYS A 138 37.49 1.31 10.97
C LYS A 138 37.91 2.56 11.74
N THR A 139 37.76 3.74 11.15
CA THR A 139 38.08 5.00 11.82
C THR A 139 37.13 5.24 12.99
N LEU A 140 35.82 5.01 12.81
CA LEU A 140 34.83 5.15 13.89
C LEU A 140 35.09 4.17 15.04
N THR A 141 35.36 2.90 14.75
CA THR A 141 35.67 1.91 15.79
C THR A 141 36.97 2.22 16.51
N SER A 142 38.01 2.67 15.80
CA SER A 142 39.27 3.12 16.41
C SER A 142 39.08 4.29 17.37
N VAL A 143 38.29 5.30 16.97
CA VAL A 143 37.98 6.46 17.81
C VAL A 143 37.18 6.03 19.05
N LEU A 144 36.17 5.19 18.89
CA LEU A 144 35.39 4.65 20.01
C LEU A 144 36.26 3.85 20.98
N CYS A 145 37.14 2.98 20.49
CA CYS A 145 38.07 2.23 21.33
C CYS A 145 38.97 3.16 22.15
N LYS A 146 39.53 4.22 21.55
CA LYS A 146 40.37 5.20 22.26
C LYS A 146 39.60 5.93 23.37
N ILE A 147 38.35 6.31 23.10
CA ILE A 147 37.49 6.96 24.10
C ILE A 147 37.21 6.01 25.26
N VAL A 148 36.80 4.77 24.97
CA VAL A 148 36.52 3.76 25.98
C VAL A 148 37.75 3.45 26.83
N SER A 149 38.92 3.23 26.21
CA SER A 149 40.17 3.01 26.94
C SER A 149 40.54 4.19 27.84
N SER A 150 40.33 5.43 27.37
CA SER A 150 40.60 6.63 28.17
C SER A 150 39.67 6.74 29.38
N LEU A 151 38.38 6.44 29.20
CA LEU A 151 37.40 6.44 30.29
C LEU A 151 37.70 5.36 31.33
N ILE A 152 38.05 4.14 30.89
CA ILE A 152 38.45 3.04 31.78
C ILE A 152 39.67 3.47 32.61
N ASN A 153 40.69 4.04 31.96
CA ASN A 153 41.88 4.53 32.65
C ASN A 153 41.56 5.63 33.68
N LEU A 154 40.65 6.56 33.37
CA LEU A 154 40.21 7.61 34.30
C LEU A 154 39.45 7.03 35.51
N VAL A 155 38.56 6.07 35.28
CA VAL A 155 37.83 5.38 36.36
C VAL A 155 38.81 4.62 37.25
N GLN A 156 39.76 3.92 36.65
CA GLN A 156 40.76 3.13 37.36
C GLN A 156 41.69 4.03 38.18
N TYR A 157 42.16 5.15 37.62
CA TYR A 157 42.93 6.15 38.35
C TYR A 157 42.17 6.72 39.56
N SER A 158 40.89 7.08 39.37
CA SER A 158 40.02 7.58 40.45
C SER A 158 39.84 6.55 41.57
N TYR A 159 39.67 5.28 41.21
CA TYR A 159 39.55 4.16 42.15
C TYR A 159 40.83 3.98 42.99
N TYR A 160 42.00 3.88 42.34
CA TYR A 160 43.28 3.71 43.05
C TYR A 160 43.68 4.94 43.87
N LYS A 161 43.32 6.15 43.42
CA LYS A 161 43.48 7.39 44.20
C LYS A 161 42.62 7.38 45.47
N LYS A 162 41.36 6.91 45.40
CA LYS A 162 40.48 6.76 46.59
C LYS A 162 40.99 5.74 47.60
N LEU A 163 41.66 4.67 47.13
CA LEU A 163 42.27 3.66 48.00
C LEU A 163 43.60 4.12 48.64
N GLY A 164 44.05 5.34 48.38
CA GLY A 164 45.30 5.89 48.94
C GLY A 164 46.57 5.27 48.36
N GLN A 165 46.46 4.51 47.26
CA GLN A 165 47.59 3.83 46.63
C GLN A 165 48.38 4.72 45.66
N ILE A 166 47.87 5.92 45.34
CA ILE A 166 48.55 6.92 44.50
C ILE A 166 48.80 8.16 45.37
N LYS A 167 50.08 8.45 45.65
CA LYS A 167 50.51 9.63 46.42
C LYS A 167 50.97 10.70 45.44
N GLU A 168 50.28 11.84 45.40
CA GLU A 168 50.74 13.00 44.61
C GLU A 168 52.09 13.45 45.21
N ARG A 169 53.09 13.54 44.34
CA ARG A 169 54.48 13.85 44.68
C ARG A 169 54.69 15.35 44.59
#